data_AF-A0A451AFV1-F1
#
_entry.id   AF-A0A451AFV1-F1
#
_cell.length_a   1.000
_cell.length_b   1.000
_cell.length_c   1.000
_cell.angle_alpha   90.00
_cell.angle_beta   90.00
_cell.angle_gamma   90.00
#
_symmetry.space_group_name_H-M   'P 1'
#
loop_
_entity.id
_entity.type
_entity.pdbx_description
1 polymer ?
#
loop_
_entity_poly.entity_id
_entity_poly.type
_entity_poly.pdbx_seq_one_letter_code
_entity_poly.pdbx_strand_id
1 'polypeptide(L)'
;DDGFTFTNIETLTGAAGTDSIIAKAGGNTFTITGTNAGSVDDGFTFTNIETLTGAAGTDSIIAKAGGNAFTITGTNAGSVDDGFTFTNIETLTGAAGTDSIIAKA
;
A
#
# COMPACT_ATOMS: atom_id res chain seq x y z
N ASP A 1 -11.01 1.85 -22.01
CA ASP A 1 -9.92 2.42 -21.23
C ASP A 1 -9.10 3.23 -22.21
N ASP A 2 -9.35 4.53 -22.24
CA ASP A 2 -8.75 5.43 -23.22
C ASP A 2 -7.40 5.84 -22.61
N GLY A 3 -6.37 5.02 -22.86
CA GLY A 3 -5.06 5.06 -22.20
C GLY A 3 -4.35 6.41 -22.30
N PHE A 4 -4.70 7.34 -21.42
CA PHE A 4 -3.93 8.54 -21.16
C PHE A 4 -2.68 8.16 -20.37
N THR A 5 -1.52 8.60 -20.85
CA THR A 5 -0.26 8.49 -20.11
C THR A 5 0.07 9.83 -19.48
N PHE A 6 0.24 9.84 -18.17
CA PHE A 6 0.79 10.98 -17.45
C PHE A 6 2.27 10.70 -17.16
N THR A 7 3.14 11.69 -17.40
CA THR A 7 4.57 11.61 -17.08
C THR A 7 4.93 12.74 -16.14
N ASN A 8 5.99 12.57 -15.35
CA ASN A 8 6.48 13.59 -14.43
C ASN A 8 5.41 14.02 -13.41
N ILE A 9 4.84 13.01 -12.72
CA ILE A 9 3.92 13.22 -11.60
C ILE A 9 4.64 12.83 -10.32
N GLU A 10 4.80 13.79 -9.41
CA GLU A 10 5.45 13.58 -8.12
C GLU A 10 4.46 13.22 -7.01
N THR A 11 3.21 13.69 -7.13
CA THR A 11 2.18 13.57 -6.09
C THR A 11 0.83 13.12 -6.68
N LEU A 12 0.19 12.17 -6.00
CA LEU A 12 -1.19 11.75 -6.21
C LEU A 12 -2.01 12.03 -4.94
N THR A 13 -3.15 12.69 -5.07
CA THR A 13 -4.03 12.97 -3.93
C THR A 13 -5.42 12.42 -4.21
N GLY A 14 -5.88 11.51 -3.34
CA GLY A 14 -7.26 11.05 -3.33
C GLY A 14 -8.22 12.14 -2.86
N ALA A 15 -9.48 12.00 -3.27
CA ALA A 15 -10.51 12.99 -3.03
C ALA A 15 -11.39 12.56 -1.84
N ALA A 16 -12.66 12.99 -1.85
CA ALA A 16 -13.63 12.42 -0.93
C ALA A 16 -14.06 11.04 -1.44
N GLY A 17 -14.14 10.07 -0.54
CA GLY A 17 -14.53 8.69 -0.87
C GLY A 17 -13.45 7.71 -0.44
N THR A 18 -13.48 6.53 -1.06
CA THR A 18 -12.43 5.52 -0.93
C THR A 18 -11.62 5.55 -2.22
N ASP A 19 -10.33 5.83 -2.09
CA ASP A 19 -9.41 5.91 -3.21
C ASP A 19 -8.49 4.69 -3.26
N SER A 20 -8.07 4.33 -4.48
CA SER A 20 -7.32 3.11 -4.74
C SER A 20 -6.14 3.32 -5.66
N ILE A 21 -5.01 2.70 -5.34
CA ILE A 21 -3.91 2.51 -6.27
C ILE A 21 -3.82 1.03 -6.64
N ILE A 22 -3.72 0.77 -7.95
CA ILE A 22 -3.34 -0.54 -8.49
C ILE A 22 -1.94 -0.38 -9.07
N ALA A 23 -1.01 -1.22 -8.64
CA ALA A 23 0.36 -1.17 -9.11
C ALA A 23 0.48 -1.58 -10.59
N LYS A 24 1.58 -1.19 -11.23
CA LYS A 24 1.91 -1.70 -12.57
C LYS A 24 2.27 -3.18 -12.51
N ALA A 25 2.19 -3.87 -13.64
CA ALA A 25 2.76 -5.22 -13.76
C ALA A 25 4.26 -5.21 -13.42
N GLY A 26 4.73 -6.28 -12.78
CA GLY A 26 6.03 -6.39 -12.12
C GLY A 26 5.88 -6.43 -10.60
N GLY A 27 6.98 -6.67 -9.89
CA GLY A 27 7.00 -6.50 -8.43
C GLY A 27 7.11 -5.02 -8.07
N ASN A 28 6.30 -4.58 -7.12
CA ASN A 28 6.25 -3.20 -6.66
C ASN A 28 6.38 -3.13 -5.13
N THR A 29 6.82 -1.98 -4.64
CA THR A 29 6.93 -1.68 -3.21
C THR A 29 6.06 -0.49 -2.87
N PHE A 30 5.13 -0.70 -1.94
CA PHE A 30 4.37 0.36 -1.30
C PHE A 30 5.03 0.72 0.04
N THR A 31 5.50 1.95 0.17
CA THR A 31 6.09 2.43 1.43
C THR A 31 5.09 3.35 2.14
N ILE A 32 4.60 2.93 3.31
CA ILE A 32 3.67 3.72 4.12
C ILE A 32 4.45 4.75 4.94
N THR A 33 4.06 6.01 4.84
CA THR A 33 4.71 7.13 5.55
C THR A 33 3.80 7.80 6.57
N GLY A 34 2.48 7.57 6.48
CA GLY A 34 1.48 8.10 7.41
C GLY A 34 0.11 7.49 7.16
N THR A 35 -0.91 7.99 7.85
CA THR A 35 -2.30 7.58 7.61
C THR A 35 -2.69 7.92 6.17
N ASN A 36 -3.08 6.90 5.41
CA ASN A 36 -3.52 7.02 4.01
C ASN A 36 -2.50 7.75 3.12
N ALA A 37 -1.20 7.70 3.48
CA ALA A 37 -0.11 8.34 2.78
C ALA A 37 1.12 7.43 2.64
N GLY A 38 1.83 7.58 1.52
CA GLY A 38 2.98 6.73 1.19
C GLY A 38 3.62 7.03 -0.16
N SER A 39 4.40 6.08 -0.66
CA SER A 39 4.96 6.09 -2.02
C SER A 39 4.82 4.72 -2.69
N VAL A 40 4.92 4.71 -4.01
CA VAL A 40 5.02 3.49 -4.83
C VAL A 40 6.35 3.49 -5.57
N ASP A 41 7.17 2.46 -5.37
CA ASP A 41 8.48 2.26 -6.01
C ASP A 41 9.44 3.46 -5.90
N ASP A 42 9.26 4.32 -4.89
CA ASP A 42 9.91 5.64 -4.78
C ASP A 42 9.74 6.55 -6.02
N GLY A 43 8.79 6.21 -6.90
CA GLY A 43 8.52 6.93 -8.15
C GLY A 43 7.59 8.13 -7.94
N PHE A 44 6.55 7.97 -7.13
CA PHE A 44 5.66 9.06 -6.73
C PHE A 44 5.12 8.84 -5.31
N THR A 45 4.68 9.94 -4.71
CA THR A 45 4.05 9.93 -3.38
C THR A 45 2.54 10.05 -3.50
N PHE A 46 1.81 9.51 -2.53
CA PHE A 46 0.37 9.62 -2.47
C PHE A 46 -0.14 10.05 -1.09
N THR A 47 -1.32 10.66 -1.08
CA THR A 47 -2.06 11.07 0.12
C THR A 47 -3.56 10.81 -0.08
N ASN A 48 -4.28 10.59 1.02
CA ASN A 48 -5.70 10.25 1.03
C ASN A 48 -6.02 9.02 0.15
N ILE A 49 -5.21 7.96 0.25
CA ILE A 49 -5.46 6.69 -0.43
C ILE A 49 -5.66 5.60 0.63
N GLU A 50 -6.77 4.87 0.57
CA GLU A 50 -7.13 3.87 1.57
C GLU A 50 -6.81 2.44 1.11
N THR A 51 -6.69 2.22 -0.20
CA THR A 51 -6.58 0.86 -0.75
C THR A 51 -5.40 0.71 -1.70
N LEU A 52 -4.58 -0.32 -1.46
CA LEU A 52 -3.37 -0.62 -2.23
C LEU A 52 -3.49 -2.03 -2.82
N THR A 53 -3.38 -2.14 -4.14
CA THR A 53 -3.47 -3.42 -4.84
C THR A 53 -2.19 -3.67 -5.61
N GLY A 54 -1.49 -4.76 -5.29
CA GLY A 54 -0.38 -5.25 -6.11
C GLY A 54 -0.87 -5.81 -7.45
N ALA A 55 0.07 -6.23 -8.29
CA ALA A 55 -0.19 -6.72 -9.63
C ALA A 55 0.55 -8.04 -9.87
N ALA A 56 0.88 -8.34 -11.13
CA ALA A 56 1.66 -9.54 -11.43
C ALA A 56 3.11 -9.34 -10.98
N GLY A 57 3.60 -10.12 -10.03
CA GLY A 57 4.95 -9.99 -9.52
C GLY A 57 5.01 -10.41 -8.06
N THR A 58 6.08 -10.04 -7.36
CA THR A 58 6.11 -10.08 -5.90
C THR A 58 5.99 -8.65 -5.43
N ASP A 59 4.85 -8.32 -4.84
CA ASP A 59 4.56 -7.01 -4.30
C ASP A 59 4.79 -6.97 -2.79
N SER A 60 5.15 -5.80 -2.30
CA SER A 60 5.50 -5.62 -0.90
C SER A 60 4.93 -4.36 -0.30
N ILE A 61 4.65 -4.41 0.99
CA ILE A 61 4.41 -3.25 1.83
C ILE A 61 5.55 -3.11 2.84
N ILE A 62 6.06 -1.89 2.97
CA ILE A 62 6.92 -1.46 4.07
C ILE A 62 6.09 -0.49 4.92
N ALA A 63 5.85 -0.82 6.19
CA ALA A 63 5.10 0.05 7.10
C ALA A 63 5.92 1.25 7.56
N LYS A 64 5.24 2.24 8.17
CA LYS A 64 5.91 3.41 8.77
C LYS A 64 6.77 3.01 9.98
N ALA A 65 7.71 3.88 10.34
CA ALA A 65 8.39 3.77 11.63
C ALA A 65 7.38 3.91 12.79
N GLY A 66 7.64 3.20 13.88
CA GLY A 66 6.71 2.99 14.99
C GLY A 66 6.15 1.57 14.98
N GLY A 67 5.33 1.23 15.99
CA GLY A 67 4.63 -0.05 15.99
C GLY A 67 3.46 -0.03 15.01
N ASN A 68 3.33 -1.09 14.20
CA ASN A 68 2.24 -1.27 13.25
C ASN A 68 1.53 -2.61 13.49
N ALA A 69 0.23 -2.65 13.20
CA ALA A 69 -0.57 -3.86 13.25
C ALA A 69 -0.95 -4.31 11.84
N PHE A 70 -0.45 -5.46 11.41
CA PHE A 70 -0.88 -6.11 10.18
C PHE A 70 -2.02 -7.08 10.49
N THR A 71 -3.18 -6.91 9.87
CA THR A 71 -4.28 -7.88 9.96
C THR A 71 -4.37 -8.66 8.66
N ILE A 72 -4.19 -9.97 8.70
CA ILE A 72 -4.32 -10.84 7.52
C ILE A 72 -5.76 -11.33 7.42
N THR A 73 -6.42 -10.99 6.31
CA THR A 73 -7.83 -11.31 6.05
C THR A 73 -8.04 -12.36 4.97
N GLY A 74 -6.99 -12.68 4.20
CA GLY A 74 -7.01 -13.72 3.17
C GLY A 74 -5.63 -13.91 2.54
N THR A 75 -5.57 -14.75 1.50
CA THR A 75 -4.36 -14.91 0.70
C THR A 75 -3.95 -13.57 0.10
N ASN A 76 -2.74 -13.14 0.42
CA ASN A 76 -2.14 -11.88 -0.05
C ASN A 76 -3.03 -10.65 0.18
N ALA A 77 -3.87 -10.69 1.22
CA ALA A 77 -4.86 -9.66 1.51
C ALA A 77 -4.96 -9.37 3.02
N GLY A 78 -5.21 -8.11 3.35
CA GLY A 78 -5.20 -7.68 4.75
C GLY A 78 -5.34 -6.17 4.93
N SER A 79 -4.96 -5.70 6.11
CA SER A 79 -4.86 -4.28 6.44
C SER A 79 -3.57 -3.98 7.20
N VAL A 80 -3.13 -2.72 7.12
CA VAL A 80 -2.05 -2.17 7.95
C VAL A 80 -2.65 -1.03 8.78
N ASP A 81 -2.55 -1.18 10.10
CA ASP A 81 -3.25 -0.36 11.08
C ASP A 81 -4.77 -0.26 10.74
N ASP A 82 -5.44 0.77 11.24
CA ASP A 82 -6.83 1.07 10.92
C ASP A 82 -6.99 1.88 9.62
N GLY A 83 -5.90 2.08 8.87
CA GLY A 83 -5.85 3.02 7.73
C GLY A 83 -5.89 2.37 6.35
N PHE A 84 -5.03 1.38 6.11
CA PHE A 84 -4.87 0.80 4.77
C PHE A 84 -5.45 -0.59 4.65
N THR A 85 -6.13 -0.87 3.55
CA THR A 85 -6.40 -2.24 3.11
C THR A 85 -5.53 -2.58 1.91
N PHE A 86 -5.12 -3.85 1.82
CA PHE A 86 -4.30 -4.33 0.72
C PHE A 86 -4.78 -5.65 0.14
N THR A 87 -4.52 -5.84 -1.15
CA THR A 87 -4.73 -7.10 -1.89
C THR A 87 -3.58 -7.33 -2.86
N ASN A 88 -3.35 -8.60 -3.23
CA ASN A 88 -2.21 -9.02 -4.07
C ASN A 88 -0.87 -8.52 -3.53
N ILE A 89 -0.65 -8.59 -2.21
CA ILE A 89 0.65 -8.27 -1.58
C ILE A 89 1.20 -9.52 -0.91
N GLU A 90 2.39 -9.95 -1.32
CA GLU A 90 3.02 -11.19 -0.85
C GLU A 90 3.95 -10.93 0.35
N THR A 91 4.53 -9.74 0.44
CA THR A 91 5.56 -9.43 1.45
C THR A 91 5.17 -8.25 2.32
N LEU A 92 5.22 -8.42 3.64
CA LEU A 92 4.94 -7.36 4.61
C LEU A 92 6.17 -7.15 5.48
N THR A 93 6.65 -5.91 5.54
CA THR A 93 7.79 -5.52 6.38
C THR A 93 7.34 -4.48 7.40
N GLY A 94 7.39 -4.86 8.68
CA GLY A 94 7.37 -3.90 9.78
C GLY A 94 8.70 -3.15 9.83
N ALA A 95 8.67 -1.82 9.89
CA ALA A 95 9.88 -1.01 9.95
C ALA A 95 10.45 -1.00 11.38
N ALA A 96 11.06 0.11 11.82
CA ALA A 96 11.49 0.22 13.21
C ALA A 96 10.28 0.27 14.14
N GLY A 97 10.26 -0.47 15.24
CA GLY A 97 9.16 -0.48 16.19
C GLY A 97 8.82 -1.90 16.66
N THR A 98 7.76 -2.03 17.45
CA THR A 98 7.17 -3.35 17.74
C THR A 98 5.96 -3.54 16.87
N ASP A 99 6.10 -4.37 15.86
CA ASP A 99 5.02 -4.71 14.94
C ASP A 99 4.30 -5.98 15.40
N SER A 100 3.02 -6.09 15.04
CA SER A 100 2.18 -7.24 15.33
C SER A 100 1.53 -7.76 14.07
N ILE A 101 1.38 -9.08 13.97
CA ILE A 101 0.60 -9.73 12.93
C ILE A 101 -0.59 -10.42 13.58
N ILE A 102 -1.79 -10.09 13.11
CA ILE A 102 -3.05 -10.67 13.53
C ILE A 102 -3.59 -11.48 12.35
N ALA A 103 -3.52 -12.79 12.43
CA ALA A 103 -4.17 -13.66 11.46
C ALA A 103 -5.63 -13.87 11.88
N LYS A 104 -6.59 -13.50 11.03
CA LYS A 104 -7.99 -13.87 11.26
C LYS A 104 -8.18 -15.35 10.89
N ALA A 105 -8.67 -16.13 11.85
CA ALA A 105 -9.04 -17.53 11.67
C ALA A 105 -10.27 -17.69 10.77
#